data_AF-W9GF57-F1
#
_entry.id   AF-W9GF57-F1
#
_cell.length_a   1.000
_cell.length_b   1.000
_cell.length_c   1.000
_cell.angle_alpha   90.00
_cell.angle_beta   90.00
_cell.angle_gamma   90.00
#
_symmetry.space_group_name_H-M   'P 1'
#
loop_
_entity.id
_entity.type
_entity.pdbx_description
1 polymer ?
#
loop_
_entity_poly.entity_id
_entity_poly.type
_entity_poly.pdbx_seq_one_letter_code
_entity_poly.pdbx_strand_id
1 'polypeptide(L)'
;MILVGIILLILGIAVGVLAVIAALGASSLVHLAALGLQRDSHAIELVIAGGIAVLLFCLGWASLSAWARRRARIRREQREQERLADVERAAAAERTEHERRMEEAGLRDEDLKRREDELAARHDELESRDRDLTRRETEWREHNNPSVADVVTGRAQGNVSRGTAEWADEGTNTGTGTDAPDAPRQPRQ
;
A
#
# COMPACT_ATOMS: atom_id res chain seq x y z
N MET A 1 -32.63 -9.78 -32.86
CA MET A 1 -33.62 -8.99 -32.10
C MET A 1 -33.69 -7.54 -32.60
N ILE A 2 -32.62 -6.73 -32.55
CA ILE A 2 -32.59 -5.35 -33.10
C ILE A 2 -32.90 -5.32 -34.61
N LEU A 3 -32.32 -6.26 -35.37
CA LEU A 3 -32.54 -6.39 -36.81
C LEU A 3 -34.03 -6.57 -37.16
N VAL A 4 -34.77 -7.35 -36.36
CA VAL A 4 -36.20 -7.61 -36.57
C VAL A 4 -37.04 -6.36 -36.31
N GLY A 5 -36.71 -5.57 -35.28
CA GLY A 5 -37.36 -4.29 -35.01
C GLY A 5 -37.12 -3.25 -36.11
N ILE A 6 -35.91 -3.20 -36.67
CA ILE A 6 -35.57 -2.32 -37.80
C ILE A 6 -36.33 -2.76 -39.06
N ILE A 7 -36.38 -4.06 -39.36
CA ILE A 7 -37.13 -4.58 -40.51
C ILE A 7 -38.62 -4.24 -40.39
N LEU A 8 -39.23 -4.42 -39.22
CA LEU A 8 -40.63 -4.04 -38.98
C LEU A 8 -40.88 -2.54 -39.12
N LEU A 9 -39.93 -1.71 -38.68
CA LEU A 9 -40.01 -0.25 -38.81
C LEU A 9 -39.92 0.19 -40.27
N ILE A 10 -38.98 -0.36 -41.04
CA ILE A 10 -38.86 -0.10 -42.48
C ILE A 10 -40.11 -0.58 -43.22
N LEU A 11 -40.63 -1.76 -42.87
CA LEU A 11 -41.84 -2.31 -43.47
C LEU A 11 -43.07 -1.43 -43.17
N GLY A 12 -43.20 -0.95 -41.92
CA GLY A 12 -44.26 -0.03 -41.53
C GLY A 12 -44.18 1.31 -42.27
N ILE A 13 -42.99 1.88 -42.42
CA ILE A 13 -42.78 3.11 -43.19
C ILE A 13 -43.12 2.89 -44.67
N ALA A 14 -42.62 1.81 -45.27
CA ALA A 14 -42.85 1.50 -46.68
C ALA A 14 -44.34 1.29 -46.99
N VAL A 15 -45.06 0.54 -46.15
CA VAL A 15 -46.51 0.31 -46.28
C VAL A 15 -47.29 1.61 -46.04
N GLY A 16 -46.90 2.40 -45.04
CA GLY A 16 -47.55 3.69 -44.74
C GLY A 16 -47.40 4.71 -45.88
N VAL A 17 -46.21 4.83 -46.46
CA VAL A 17 -45.96 5.72 -47.61
C VAL A 17 -46.76 5.27 -48.83
N LEU A 18 -46.79 3.95 -49.13
CA LEU A 18 -47.61 3.42 -50.21
C LEU A 18 -49.10 3.74 -50.00
N ALA A 19 -49.57 3.65 -48.76
CA ALA A 19 -50.96 3.91 -48.43
C ALA A 19 -51.35 5.38 -48.61
N VAL A 20 -50.48 6.32 -48.24
CA VAL A 20 -50.69 7.76 -48.43
C VAL A 20 -50.70 8.13 -49.92
N ILE A 21 -49.77 7.57 -50.71
CA ILE A 21 -49.72 7.82 -52.16
C ILE A 21 -50.99 7.30 -52.84
N ALA A 22 -51.45 6.11 -52.46
CA ALA A 22 -52.69 5.52 -52.97
C ALA A 22 -53.93 6.33 -52.57
N ALA A 23 -53.97 6.85 -51.34
CA ALA A 23 -55.07 7.67 -50.84
C ALA A 23 -55.16 9.04 -51.55
N LEU A 24 -54.02 9.64 -51.90
CA LEU A 24 -53.97 10.91 -52.64
C LEU A 24 -54.41 10.78 -54.10
N GLY A 25 -54.46 9.56 -54.66
CA GLY A 25 -54.88 9.29 -56.04
C GLY A 25 -56.35 8.86 -56.23
N ALA A 26 -57.15 8.76 -55.17
CA ALA A 26 -58.41 8.03 -55.19
C ALA A 26 -59.66 8.93 -55.18
N SER A 27 -60.38 9.03 -56.30
CA SER A 27 -61.77 9.50 -56.32
C SER A 27 -62.82 8.41 -56.61
N SER A 28 -62.44 7.15 -56.88
CA SER A 28 -63.42 6.04 -56.82
C SER A 28 -62.87 4.61 -56.86
N LEU A 29 -61.70 4.32 -57.47
CA LEU A 29 -61.05 3.00 -57.45
C LEU A 29 -59.55 3.21 -57.70
N VAL A 30 -58.69 2.68 -56.82
CA VAL A 30 -57.24 2.87 -56.92
C VAL A 30 -56.62 1.62 -57.51
N HIS A 31 -56.09 1.75 -58.73
CA HIS A 31 -55.23 0.74 -59.32
C HIS A 31 -53.84 0.87 -58.68
N LEU A 32 -53.54 0.00 -57.72
CA LEU A 32 -52.19 -0.12 -57.18
C LEU A 32 -51.35 -0.94 -58.17
N ALA A 33 -50.47 -0.26 -58.90
CA ALA A 33 -49.43 -0.87 -59.72
C ALA A 33 -48.09 -0.73 -58.99
N ALA A 34 -47.70 -1.78 -58.27
CA ALA A 34 -46.37 -1.88 -57.67
C ALA A 34 -45.77 -3.25 -58.01
N LEU A 35 -44.53 -3.28 -58.52
CA LEU A 35 -43.83 -4.49 -59.00
C LEU A 35 -44.54 -5.27 -60.14
N GLY A 36 -45.37 -4.61 -60.96
CA GLY A 36 -46.02 -5.24 -62.11
C GLY A 36 -47.27 -6.08 -61.76
N LEU A 37 -47.65 -6.17 -60.49
CA LEU A 37 -48.97 -6.66 -60.10
C LEU A 37 -49.94 -5.49 -60.04
N GLN A 38 -51.02 -5.58 -60.81
CA GLN A 38 -52.19 -4.70 -60.69
C GLN A 38 -53.20 -5.37 -59.77
N ARG A 39 -53.52 -4.71 -58.66
CA ARG A 39 -54.59 -5.16 -57.76
C ARG A 39 -55.52 -4.01 -57.43
N ASP A 40 -56.81 -4.25 -57.63
CA ASP A 40 -57.87 -3.33 -57.27
C ASP A 40 -58.14 -3.51 -55.77
N SER A 41 -57.85 -2.47 -55.01
CA SER A 41 -58.04 -2.46 -53.55
C SER A 41 -58.99 -1.34 -53.15
N HIS A 42 -59.94 -1.68 -52.28
CA HIS A 42 -60.88 -0.72 -51.71
C HIS A 42 -60.17 0.21 -50.71
N ALA A 43 -60.61 1.47 -50.63
CA ALA A 43 -60.05 2.49 -49.73
C ALA A 43 -60.02 2.04 -48.24
N ILE A 44 -60.94 1.16 -47.84
CA ILE A 44 -60.97 0.59 -46.48
C ILE A 44 -59.76 -0.30 -46.21
N GLU A 45 -59.29 -1.07 -47.20
CA GLU A 45 -58.10 -1.93 -47.06
C GLU A 45 -56.84 -1.09 -46.83
N LEU A 46 -56.75 0.07 -47.47
CA LEU A 46 -55.66 1.03 -47.30
C LEU A 46 -55.61 1.62 -45.89
N VAL A 47 -56.77 1.96 -45.31
CA VAL A 47 -56.86 2.44 -43.94
C VAL A 47 -56.45 1.35 -42.95
N ILE A 48 -56.89 0.09 -43.17
CA ILE A 48 -56.52 -1.04 -42.32
C ILE A 48 -55.01 -1.32 -42.41
N ALA A 49 -54.44 -1.33 -43.63
CA ALA A 49 -53.01 -1.54 -43.83
C ALA A 49 -52.16 -0.43 -43.17
N GLY A 50 -52.60 0.83 -43.29
CA GLY A 50 -51.97 1.96 -42.59
C GLY A 50 -52.06 1.81 -41.06
N GLY A 51 -53.20 1.40 -40.54
CA GLY A 51 -53.39 1.14 -39.10
C GLY A 51 -52.45 0.04 -38.58
N ILE A 52 -52.33 -1.07 -39.33
CA ILE A 52 -51.41 -2.17 -39.00
C ILE A 52 -49.95 -1.66 -39.03
N ALA A 53 -49.57 -0.86 -40.03
CA ALA A 53 -48.24 -0.30 -40.14
C ALA A 53 -47.88 0.60 -38.95
N VAL A 54 -48.79 1.47 -38.50
CA VAL A 54 -48.60 2.32 -37.32
C VAL A 54 -48.49 1.49 -36.04
N LEU A 55 -49.31 0.45 -35.89
CA LEU A 55 -49.22 -0.46 -34.74
C LEU A 55 -47.87 -1.18 -34.69
N LEU A 56 -47.38 -1.69 -35.81
CA LEU A 56 -46.07 -2.34 -35.89
C LEU A 56 -44.93 -1.35 -35.60
N PHE A 57 -45.05 -0.11 -36.08
CA PHE A 57 -44.09 0.95 -35.77
C PHE A 57 -44.05 1.26 -34.27
N CYS A 58 -45.22 1.47 -33.64
CA CYS A 58 -45.33 1.71 -32.20
C CYS A 58 -44.79 0.53 -31.38
N LEU A 59 -45.06 -0.71 -31.80
CA LEU A 59 -44.57 -1.91 -31.13
C LEU A 59 -43.04 -2.04 -31.25
N GLY A 60 -42.50 -1.78 -32.45
CA GLY A 60 -41.06 -1.71 -32.70
C GLY A 60 -40.38 -0.67 -31.81
N TRP A 61 -40.95 0.53 -31.73
CA TRP A 61 -40.43 1.59 -30.86
C TRP A 61 -40.51 1.23 -29.37
N ALA A 62 -41.63 0.67 -28.92
CA ALA A 62 -41.81 0.25 -27.53
C ALA A 62 -40.76 -0.80 -27.12
N SER A 63 -40.53 -1.81 -27.98
CA SER A 63 -39.53 -2.85 -27.72
C SER A 63 -38.09 -2.32 -27.68
N LEU A 64 -37.73 -1.39 -28.58
CA LEU A 64 -36.41 -0.74 -28.58
C LEU A 64 -36.21 0.11 -27.32
N SER A 65 -37.23 0.85 -26.90
CA SER A 65 -37.18 1.68 -25.70
C SER A 65 -37.04 0.85 -24.41
N ALA A 66 -37.70 -0.31 -24.35
CA ALA A 66 -37.60 -1.23 -23.22
C ALA A 66 -36.18 -1.82 -23.11
N TRP A 67 -35.56 -2.17 -24.23
CA TRP A 67 -34.19 -2.68 -24.25
C TRP A 67 -33.16 -1.60 -23.88
N ALA A 68 -33.34 -0.37 -24.35
CA ALA A 68 -32.49 0.76 -23.98
C ALA A 68 -32.48 1.00 -22.46
N ARG A 69 -33.65 0.92 -21.81
CA ARG A 69 -33.77 1.02 -20.34
C ARG A 69 -33.05 -0.13 -19.61
N ARG A 70 -33.17 -1.37 -20.12
CA ARG A 70 -32.45 -2.53 -19.55
C ARG A 70 -30.94 -2.35 -19.65
N ARG A 71 -30.44 -1.90 -20.80
CA ARG A 71 -29.00 -1.67 -21.01
C ARG A 71 -28.44 -0.57 -20.13
N ALA A 72 -29.23 0.45 -19.79
CA ALA A 72 -28.82 1.49 -18.85
C ALA A 72 -28.63 0.96 -17.41
N ARG A 73 -29.44 -0.01 -16.97
CA ARG A 73 -29.29 -0.66 -15.66
C ARG A 73 -28.02 -1.53 -15.61
N ILE A 74 -27.81 -2.35 -16.64
CA ILE A 74 -26.62 -3.23 -16.74
C ILE A 74 -25.31 -2.42 -16.68
N ARG A 75 -25.25 -1.23 -17.31
CA ARG A 75 -24.05 -0.38 -17.22
C ARG A 75 -23.77 0.14 -15.81
N ARG A 76 -24.80 0.32 -14.97
CA ARG A 76 -24.62 0.73 -13.57
C ARG A 76 -24.09 -0.45 -12.76
N GLU A 77 -24.69 -1.62 -12.94
CA GLU A 77 -24.24 -2.87 -12.31
C GLU A 77 -22.78 -3.20 -12.68
N GLN A 78 -22.39 -3.02 -13.95
CA GLN A 78 -21.00 -3.20 -14.39
C GLN A 78 -20.02 -2.25 -13.70
N ARG A 79 -20.37 -0.97 -13.57
CA ARG A 79 -19.53 0.01 -12.85
C ARG A 79 -19.43 -0.30 -11.36
N GLU A 80 -20.49 -0.82 -10.76
CA GLU A 80 -20.48 -1.26 -9.36
C GLU A 80 -19.63 -2.51 -9.20
N GLN A 81 -19.70 -3.47 -10.13
CA GLN A 81 -18.83 -4.65 -10.14
C GLN A 81 -17.36 -4.29 -10.32
N GLU A 82 -17.03 -3.34 -11.20
CA GLU A 82 -15.65 -2.85 -11.38
C GLU A 82 -15.13 -2.22 -10.08
N ARG A 83 -15.93 -1.37 -9.43
CA ARG A 83 -15.57 -0.76 -8.13
C ARG A 83 -15.36 -1.81 -7.04
N LEU A 84 -16.22 -2.83 -6.97
CA LEU A 84 -16.07 -3.92 -6.00
C LEU A 84 -14.79 -4.71 -6.27
N ALA A 85 -14.48 -5.01 -7.52
CA ALA A 85 -13.26 -5.72 -7.91
C ALA A 85 -11.99 -4.89 -7.60
N ASP A 86 -12.04 -3.57 -7.78
CA ASP A 86 -10.95 -2.67 -7.41
C ASP A 86 -10.71 -2.64 -5.89
N VAL A 87 -11.78 -2.58 -5.10
CA VAL A 87 -11.72 -2.63 -3.63
C VAL A 87 -11.17 -3.98 -3.14
N GLU A 88 -11.60 -5.08 -3.74
CA GLU A 88 -11.10 -6.42 -3.39
C GLU A 88 -9.62 -6.57 -3.72
N ARG A 89 -9.17 -6.07 -4.89
CA ARG A 89 -7.75 -6.06 -5.26
C ARG A 89 -6.92 -5.20 -4.31
N ALA A 90 -7.42 -4.04 -3.91
CA ALA A 90 -6.75 -3.17 -2.95
C ALA A 90 -6.62 -3.85 -1.58
N ALA A 91 -7.68 -4.48 -1.08
CA ALA A 91 -7.67 -5.21 0.18
C ALA A 91 -6.72 -6.43 0.13
N ALA A 92 -6.65 -7.14 -0.99
CA ALA A 92 -5.71 -8.23 -1.18
C ALA A 92 -4.25 -7.73 -1.19
N ALA A 93 -3.98 -6.61 -1.86
CA ALA A 93 -2.65 -5.98 -1.86
C ALA A 93 -2.23 -5.58 -0.43
N GLU A 94 -3.11 -4.94 0.32
CA GLU A 94 -2.84 -4.52 1.71
C GLU A 94 -2.52 -5.71 2.63
N ARG A 95 -3.24 -6.83 2.47
CA ARG A 95 -2.95 -8.08 3.22
C ARG A 95 -1.55 -8.60 2.92
N THR A 96 -1.19 -8.70 1.65
CA THR A 96 0.15 -9.17 1.25
C THR A 96 1.27 -8.23 1.70
N GLU A 97 1.01 -6.92 1.71
CA GLU A 97 1.97 -5.95 2.23
C GLU A 97 2.12 -6.07 3.76
N HIS A 98 1.01 -6.28 4.47
CA HIS A 98 1.04 -6.48 5.92
C HIS A 98 1.81 -7.75 6.29
N GLU A 99 1.60 -8.86 5.56
CA GLU A 99 2.35 -10.11 5.73
C GLU A 99 3.85 -9.89 5.53
N ARG A 100 4.26 -9.21 4.45
CA ARG A 100 5.67 -8.85 4.22
C ARG A 100 6.26 -7.99 5.33
N ARG A 101 5.52 -7.00 5.83
CA ARG A 101 5.99 -6.17 6.95
C ARG A 101 6.19 -6.97 8.22
N MET A 102 5.33 -7.97 8.48
CA MET A 102 5.46 -8.85 9.64
C MET A 102 6.65 -9.81 9.47
N GLU A 103 6.88 -10.35 8.28
CA GLU A 103 8.07 -11.16 7.98
C GLU A 103 9.36 -10.35 8.13
N GLU A 104 9.41 -9.14 7.58
CA GLU A 104 10.57 -8.25 7.69
C GLU A 104 10.83 -7.83 9.15
N ALA A 105 9.78 -7.58 9.93
CA ALA A 105 9.91 -7.30 11.36
C ALA A 105 10.44 -8.53 12.11
N GLY A 106 9.93 -9.72 11.81
CA GLY A 106 10.42 -10.97 12.41
C GLY A 106 11.90 -11.23 12.14
N LEU A 107 12.36 -11.03 10.90
CA LEU A 107 13.77 -11.18 10.54
C LEU A 107 14.67 -10.17 11.29
N ARG A 108 14.21 -8.94 11.47
CA ARG A 108 14.95 -7.92 12.24
C ARG A 108 15.06 -8.30 13.71
N ASP A 109 13.99 -8.81 14.30
CA ASP A 109 13.99 -9.23 15.70
C ASP A 109 14.91 -10.43 15.92
N GLU A 110 14.97 -11.38 14.98
CA GLU A 110 15.93 -12.49 15.02
C GLU A 110 17.39 -12.01 14.91
N ASP A 111 17.67 -11.07 14.02
CA ASP A 111 18.99 -10.47 13.88
C ASP A 111 19.41 -9.69 15.14
N LEU A 112 18.48 -8.97 15.77
CA LEU A 112 18.72 -8.28 17.02
C LEU A 112 19.03 -9.27 18.16
N LYS A 113 18.23 -10.34 18.29
CA LYS A 113 18.49 -11.40 19.27
C LYS A 113 19.86 -12.04 19.08
N ARG A 114 20.25 -12.35 17.84
CA ARG A 114 21.59 -12.90 17.56
C ARG A 114 22.69 -11.96 18.03
N ARG A 115 22.55 -10.65 17.79
CA ARG A 115 23.54 -9.65 18.24
C ARG A 115 23.56 -9.51 19.76
N GLU A 116 22.40 -9.58 20.41
CA GLU A 116 22.30 -9.57 21.87
C GLU A 116 23.00 -10.79 22.47
N ASP A 117 22.78 -11.98 21.92
CA ASP A 117 23.44 -13.22 22.34
C ASP A 117 24.97 -13.14 22.17
N GLU A 118 25.44 -12.60 21.03
CA GLU A 118 26.87 -12.37 20.79
C GLU A 118 27.48 -11.37 21.79
N LEU A 119 26.76 -10.30 22.12
CA LEU A 119 27.20 -9.31 23.10
C LEU A 119 27.23 -9.89 24.51
N ALA A 120 26.22 -10.69 24.88
CA ALA A 120 26.18 -11.39 26.16
C ALA A 120 27.37 -12.35 26.30
N ALA A 121 27.66 -13.15 25.28
CA ALA A 121 28.81 -14.06 25.28
C ALA A 121 30.14 -13.32 25.45
N ARG A 122 30.31 -12.15 24.80
CA ARG A 122 31.51 -11.31 24.99
C ARG A 122 31.57 -10.71 26.38
N HIS A 123 30.44 -10.33 26.96
CA HIS A 123 30.39 -9.80 28.31
C HIS A 123 30.83 -10.86 29.33
N ASP A 124 30.30 -12.08 29.21
CA ASP A 124 30.71 -13.22 30.05
C ASP A 124 32.20 -13.53 29.91
N GLU A 125 32.74 -13.48 28.68
CA GLU A 125 34.18 -13.63 28.43
C GLU A 125 35.00 -12.54 29.14
N LEU A 126 34.60 -11.27 29.02
CA LEU A 126 35.27 -10.16 29.70
C LEU A 126 35.19 -10.29 31.22
N GLU A 127 34.04 -10.67 31.76
CA GLU A 127 33.86 -10.87 33.20
C GLU A 127 34.76 -12.02 33.71
N SER A 128 34.88 -13.11 32.93
CA SER A 128 35.79 -14.21 33.27
C SER A 128 37.25 -13.75 33.32
N ARG A 129 37.68 -12.93 32.34
CA ARG A 129 39.04 -12.37 32.30
C ARG A 129 39.29 -11.41 33.46
N ASP A 130 38.29 -10.62 33.83
CA ASP A 130 38.39 -9.67 34.92
C ASP A 130 38.53 -10.38 36.28
N ARG A 131 37.77 -11.47 36.49
CA ARG A 131 37.93 -12.34 37.66
C ARG A 131 39.34 -12.96 37.71
N ASP A 132 39.87 -13.43 36.58
CA ASP A 132 41.22 -13.99 36.50
C ASP A 132 42.30 -12.94 36.78
N LEU A 133 42.15 -11.72 36.25
CA LEU A 133 43.06 -10.60 36.51
C LEU A 133 43.04 -10.21 37.98
N THR A 134 41.84 -10.06 38.56
CA THR A 134 41.65 -9.75 39.98
C THR A 134 42.32 -10.81 40.85
N ARG A 135 42.15 -12.09 40.52
CA ARG A 135 42.81 -13.19 41.23
C ARG A 135 44.34 -13.08 41.15
N ARG A 136 44.90 -12.91 39.95
CA ARG A 136 46.36 -12.75 39.77
C ARG A 136 46.90 -11.53 40.52
N GLU A 137 46.13 -10.45 40.53
CA GLU A 137 46.50 -9.24 41.27
C GLU A 137 46.51 -9.49 42.78
N THR A 138 45.52 -10.20 43.32
CA THR A 138 45.52 -10.60 44.74
C THR A 138 46.70 -11.50 45.07
N GLU A 139 46.99 -12.51 44.26
CA GLU A 139 48.15 -13.40 44.44
C GLU A 139 49.49 -12.63 44.36
N TRP A 140 49.61 -11.69 43.42
CA TRP A 140 50.80 -10.84 43.28
C TRP A 140 50.97 -9.91 44.47
N ARG A 141 49.88 -9.31 44.97
CA ARG A 141 49.91 -8.47 46.17
C ARG A 141 50.29 -9.27 47.40
N GLU A 142 49.82 -10.50 47.56
CA GLU A 142 50.21 -11.35 48.70
C GLU A 142 51.70 -11.70 48.69
N HIS A 143 52.28 -11.99 47.52
CA HIS A 143 53.70 -12.33 47.39
C HIS A 143 54.64 -11.11 47.47
N ASN A 144 54.20 -9.97 46.95
CA ASN A 144 55.02 -8.76 46.86
C ASN A 144 54.67 -7.69 47.90
N ASN A 145 53.71 -7.94 48.80
CA ASN A 145 53.48 -7.02 49.90
C ASN A 145 54.72 -7.03 50.78
N PRO A 146 55.46 -5.92 50.88
CA PRO A 146 56.53 -5.83 51.84
C PRO A 146 55.92 -6.06 53.23
N SER A 147 56.53 -6.95 54.02
CA SER A 147 56.09 -7.18 55.39
C SER A 147 55.98 -5.84 56.11
N VAL A 148 54.98 -5.66 56.96
CA VAL A 148 54.84 -4.44 57.79
C VAL A 148 56.16 -4.15 58.54
N ALA A 149 56.88 -5.21 58.93
CA ALA A 149 58.22 -5.09 59.51
C ALA A 149 59.28 -4.52 58.55
N ASP A 150 59.24 -4.85 57.25
CA ASP A 150 60.16 -4.32 56.22
C ASP A 150 59.85 -2.87 55.85
N VAL A 151 58.57 -2.47 55.91
CA VAL A 151 58.14 -1.08 55.73
C VAL A 151 58.53 -0.21 56.94
N VAL A 152 58.41 -0.73 58.17
CA VAL A 152 58.76 -0.01 59.41
C VAL A 152 60.27 0.06 59.65
N THR A 153 61.03 -0.99 59.31
CA THR A 153 62.51 -1.01 59.44
C THR A 153 63.24 -0.32 58.29
N GLY A 154 62.50 0.10 57.27
CA GLY A 154 63.01 0.93 56.19
C GLY A 154 63.71 0.19 55.05
N ARG A 155 63.60 -1.14 54.99
CA ARG A 155 64.18 -1.96 53.91
C ARG A 155 63.34 -1.99 52.64
N ALA A 156 62.04 -1.75 52.74
CA ALA A 156 61.17 -1.67 51.57
C ALA A 156 61.31 -0.33 50.83
N GLN A 157 61.21 -0.38 49.50
CA GLN A 157 61.20 0.81 48.64
C GLN A 157 59.87 1.55 48.85
N GLY A 158 59.91 2.77 49.40
CA GLY A 158 58.71 3.53 49.82
C GLY A 158 58.42 3.50 51.33
N ASN A 159 59.44 3.33 52.17
CA ASN A 159 59.28 3.35 53.62
C ASN A 159 58.80 4.74 54.16
N VAL A 160 58.22 4.73 55.37
CA VAL A 160 57.67 5.92 56.04
C VAL A 160 58.73 6.98 56.36
N SER A 161 59.97 6.59 56.68
CA SER A 161 61.09 7.51 56.91
C SER A 161 61.56 8.28 55.66
N ARG A 162 61.23 7.79 54.46
CA ARG A 162 61.46 8.53 53.21
C ARG A 162 60.32 9.53 52.95
N GLY A 163 59.07 9.14 53.20
CA GLY A 163 57.92 10.04 53.08
C GLY A 163 57.94 11.21 54.07
N THR A 164 58.43 11.01 55.30
CA THR A 164 58.62 12.10 56.26
C THR A 164 59.79 13.03 55.92
N ALA A 165 60.78 12.55 55.16
CA ALA A 165 61.86 13.41 54.65
C ALA A 165 61.39 14.26 53.45
N GLU A 166 60.55 13.70 52.57
CA GLU A 166 60.02 14.41 51.39
C GLU A 166 58.99 15.49 51.78
N TRP A 167 58.15 15.25 52.81
CA TRP A 167 57.26 16.27 53.37
C TRP A 167 58.00 17.45 54.01
N ALA A 168 59.24 17.26 54.47
CA ALA A 168 60.06 18.34 54.99
C ALA A 168 60.70 19.19 53.87
N ASP A 169 60.84 18.63 52.66
CA ASP A 169 61.45 19.29 51.50
C ASP A 169 60.39 19.98 50.60
N GLU A 170 59.20 19.38 50.48
CA GLU A 170 58.08 19.88 49.66
C GLU A 170 57.39 21.14 50.25
N GLY A 171 57.67 21.47 51.51
CA GLY A 171 57.29 22.77 52.10
C GLY A 171 58.04 23.98 51.51
N THR A 172 59.08 23.75 50.69
CA THR A 172 59.97 24.83 50.20
C THR A 172 59.80 25.14 48.70
N ASN A 173 58.97 24.39 47.96
CA ASN A 173 58.90 24.53 46.49
C ASN A 173 57.47 24.66 45.93
N THR A 174 56.66 25.55 46.49
CA THR A 174 55.41 26.04 45.87
C THR A 174 55.72 27.17 44.88
N GLY A 175 56.44 26.84 43.81
CA GLY A 175 56.77 27.76 42.72
C GLY A 175 55.92 27.51 41.48
N THR A 176 54.80 28.23 41.35
CA THR A 176 54.25 28.76 40.09
C THR A 176 54.14 27.81 38.89
N GLY A 177 52.96 27.22 38.69
CA GLY A 177 52.56 26.58 37.43
C GLY A 177 51.08 26.85 37.15
N THR A 178 50.82 27.99 36.52
CA THR A 178 49.51 28.44 36.05
C THR A 178 49.09 27.58 34.86
N ASP A 179 48.15 26.66 35.04
CA ASP A 179 47.45 26.03 33.91
C ASP A 179 45.95 26.35 33.96
N ALA A 180 45.52 26.92 32.83
CA ALA A 180 44.24 27.55 32.60
C ALA A 180 43.08 26.53 32.49
N PRO A 181 41.85 26.90 32.85
CA PRO A 181 40.70 26.04 32.65
C PRO A 181 40.32 25.97 31.16
N ASP A 182 40.36 24.74 30.64
CA ASP A 182 39.95 24.36 29.29
C ASP A 182 38.44 24.56 29.10
N ALA A 183 38.06 25.20 27.99
CA ALA A 183 36.70 25.65 27.72
C ALA A 183 35.80 24.52 27.16
N PRO A 184 34.49 24.48 27.49
CA PRO A 184 33.59 23.45 26.98
C PRO A 184 33.24 23.66 25.51
N ARG A 185 33.50 22.62 24.69
CA ARG A 185 33.07 22.52 23.28
C ARG A 185 31.54 22.42 23.18
N GLN A 186 30.94 23.30 22.39
CA GLN A 186 29.51 23.25 22.03
C GLN A 186 29.20 22.11 21.04
N PRO A 187 27.99 21.50 21.11
CA PRO A 187 27.50 20.54 20.13
C PRO A 187 26.97 21.23 18.86
N ARG A 188 27.34 20.71 17.69
CA ARG A 188 26.78 21.11 16.38
C ARG A 188 25.36 20.58 16.22
N GLN A 189 24.44 21.47 15.83
CA GLN A 189 23.16 21.11 15.20
C GLN A 189 23.36 20.76 13.73
#